data_AF-A0A1I7XTN0-F1
#
_entry.id   AF-A0A1I7XTN0-F1
#
_cell.length_a   1.000
_cell.length_b   1.000
_cell.length_c   1.000
_cell.angle_alpha   90.00
_cell.angle_beta   90.00
_cell.angle_gamma   90.00
#
_symmetry.space_group_name_H-M   'P 1'
#
loop_
_entity.id
_entity.type
_entity.pdbx_description
1 polymer ?
#
loop_
_entity_poly.entity_id
_entity_poly.type
_entity_poly.pdbx_seq_one_letter_code
_entity_poly.pdbx_strand_id
1 'polypeptide(L)'
;MDLKNSKRRADTLVTRSGKKLREVVDIFEKHISRSLEQSCYDQMKLPKRNRIVKKHTFEGLGDVIEYSGIELMNIYIAHAINHLIRTRNLIIGNNHKLTVANENGGASEELIENIRDQGFARPTVLILCPFKKDAFDIVERLKSIVFGKGEKIDVWNKSRFEKEFQSGEAPEFQSNIAEEFKELLTGNNDDCFRVGIALSKKTLKLFEPFEKSDILLCSPLGLRMILDGEVGNDSHLISNGQAKLFSQLLLFSRYSHELFSALMFEYSMNYHGLLVQQVKQCGTLDRIELPLCQELHRFDVENPADHSSLRFKYFTENMMSYLLPHTCIVIPSYFDFVRIRNYLKRNEESFVACHEYAPLNKITRARDLFFHQKKSLLLVTERYHYFNRRHMKSGLSTDWDERDFSEFTCPNELSFPVQNNIDPIHFEITSVNASFDPKTDVVSHKCMSETIKYDDIPPLRGDHRPNWAKYGEYLYLPVQRWMHNLEHGTIVLLYHPCVDQGELSKLREIVTKCLYRHIITPYNKLSDRLVGFYRSKMTLFFNFSIDLILQPLALVAWGAKLEMNQVISQQAIDFIKMHARIAPEDLFKNGLYDRYLIRPAVKVNDDMDNDLCSHYEF
;
A
#
# COMPACT_ATOMS: atom_id res chain seq x y z
N MET A 1 -9.40 64.16 -23.99
CA MET A 1 -8.41 63.80 -22.93
C MET A 1 -8.63 62.39 -22.36
N ASP A 2 -9.72 61.68 -22.70
CA ASP A 2 -10.08 60.38 -22.09
C ASP A 2 -9.43 59.11 -22.67
N LEU A 3 -8.93 59.13 -23.91
CA LEU A 3 -8.30 57.95 -24.53
C LEU A 3 -6.89 57.64 -23.99
N LYS A 4 -6.12 58.67 -23.57
CA LYS A 4 -4.78 58.50 -22.99
C LYS A 4 -4.81 57.99 -21.54
N ASN A 5 -5.84 58.34 -20.77
CA ASN A 5 -6.02 57.88 -19.39
C ASN A 5 -6.57 56.45 -19.29
N SER A 6 -7.38 56.01 -20.27
CA SER A 6 -7.83 54.62 -20.41
C SER A 6 -6.68 53.67 -20.76
N LYS A 7 -5.84 54.04 -21.74
CA LYS A 7 -4.63 53.28 -22.14
C LYS A 7 -3.63 53.13 -20.97
N ARG A 8 -3.36 54.22 -20.24
CA ARG A 8 -2.51 54.20 -19.04
C ARG A 8 -3.07 53.32 -17.92
N ARG A 9 -4.39 53.31 -17.67
CA ARG A 9 -5.01 52.45 -16.64
C ARG A 9 -4.98 50.96 -17.03
N ALA A 10 -5.19 50.64 -18.30
CA ALA A 10 -5.07 49.28 -18.82
C ALA A 10 -3.62 48.76 -18.77
N ASP A 11 -2.64 49.59 -19.18
CA ASP A 11 -1.22 49.25 -19.14
C ASP A 11 -0.70 49.11 -17.69
N THR A 12 -1.21 49.91 -16.74
CA THR A 12 -0.78 49.84 -15.33
C THR A 12 -1.39 48.65 -14.58
N LEU A 13 -2.59 48.20 -14.95
CA LEU A 13 -3.25 47.02 -14.37
C LEU A 13 -2.67 45.72 -14.94
N VAL A 14 -2.36 45.67 -16.24
CA VAL A 14 -1.70 44.53 -16.90
C VAL A 14 -0.26 44.36 -16.40
N THR A 15 0.42 45.45 -16.04
CA THR A 15 1.82 45.40 -15.56
C THR A 15 1.96 45.04 -14.08
N ARG A 16 0.98 45.28 -13.20
CA ARG A 16 1.10 44.93 -11.76
C ARG A 16 0.78 43.47 -11.45
N SER A 17 -0.32 42.92 -11.98
CA SER A 17 -0.63 41.49 -11.88
C SER A 17 0.25 40.66 -12.83
N GLY A 18 0.54 41.19 -14.03
CA GLY A 18 1.49 40.60 -14.96
C GLY A 18 2.96 40.64 -14.50
N LYS A 19 3.38 41.54 -13.60
CA LYS A 19 4.74 41.49 -13.00
C LYS A 19 4.89 40.37 -11.98
N LYS A 20 3.92 40.17 -11.09
CA LYS A 20 3.95 39.04 -10.13
C LYS A 20 3.79 37.68 -10.83
N LEU A 21 2.94 37.60 -11.86
CA LEU A 21 2.83 36.40 -12.70
C LEU A 21 4.05 36.21 -13.61
N ARG A 22 4.68 37.26 -14.14
CA ARG A 22 5.98 37.15 -14.82
C ARG A 22 7.08 36.73 -13.88
N GLU A 23 7.12 37.18 -12.62
CA GLU A 23 8.11 36.68 -11.66
C GLU A 23 7.91 35.19 -11.37
N VAL A 24 6.67 34.70 -11.23
CA VAL A 24 6.38 33.27 -11.08
C VAL A 24 6.65 32.48 -12.36
N VAL A 25 6.33 33.03 -13.53
CA VAL A 25 6.63 32.46 -14.85
C VAL A 25 8.12 32.51 -15.15
N ASP A 26 8.87 33.52 -14.70
CA ASP A 26 10.32 33.66 -14.84
C ASP A 26 11.05 32.75 -13.85
N ILE A 27 10.46 32.48 -12.68
CA ILE A 27 10.93 31.46 -11.73
C ILE A 27 10.63 30.06 -12.26
N PHE A 28 9.49 29.85 -12.92
CA PHE A 28 9.07 28.60 -13.58
C PHE A 28 9.89 28.33 -14.84
N GLU A 29 10.02 29.31 -15.72
CA GLU A 29 10.92 29.30 -16.87
C GLU A 29 12.33 29.13 -16.34
N LYS A 30 12.85 29.87 -15.34
CA LYS A 30 14.18 29.58 -14.74
C LYS A 30 14.32 28.21 -14.08
N HIS A 31 13.29 27.61 -13.49
CA HIS A 31 13.41 26.30 -12.85
C HIS A 31 13.37 25.17 -13.87
N ILE A 32 12.45 25.23 -14.84
CA ILE A 32 12.42 24.32 -15.98
C ILE A 32 13.66 24.52 -16.85
N SER A 33 14.02 25.77 -17.14
CA SER A 33 15.26 26.16 -17.80
C SER A 33 16.46 25.66 -17.03
N ARG A 34 16.66 25.92 -15.74
CA ARG A 34 17.83 25.37 -15.01
C ARG A 34 17.86 23.84 -14.98
N SER A 35 16.71 23.18 -15.01
CA SER A 35 16.61 21.72 -15.12
C SER A 35 16.85 21.21 -16.56
N LEU A 36 16.69 22.06 -17.59
CA LEU A 36 16.83 21.72 -19.02
C LEU A 36 18.02 22.40 -19.75
N GLU A 37 18.62 23.46 -19.21
CA GLU A 37 19.43 24.43 -19.98
C GLU A 37 20.92 24.15 -19.97
N GLN A 38 21.46 23.32 -19.08
CA GLN A 38 22.89 23.05 -19.17
C GLN A 38 23.25 22.06 -20.31
N SER A 39 22.25 21.41 -20.94
CA SER A 39 22.46 20.40 -22.01
C SER A 39 21.73 20.70 -23.33
N CYS A 40 20.52 21.29 -23.29
CA CYS A 40 19.75 21.53 -24.50
C CYS A 40 20.21 22.75 -25.32
N TYR A 41 20.84 23.74 -24.71
CA TYR A 41 21.25 24.97 -25.42
C TYR A 41 22.38 24.72 -26.42
N ASP A 42 23.28 23.78 -26.13
CA ASP A 42 24.39 23.42 -27.03
C ASP A 42 23.97 22.48 -28.18
N GLN A 43 22.81 21.80 -28.06
CA GLN A 43 22.34 20.85 -29.09
C GLN A 43 21.32 21.42 -30.08
N MET A 44 20.83 22.64 -29.86
CA MET A 44 19.92 23.35 -30.78
C MET A 44 20.59 23.86 -32.07
N LYS A 45 21.89 23.60 -32.28
CA LYS A 45 22.62 23.90 -33.54
C LYS A 45 22.84 22.67 -34.43
N LEU A 46 21.79 21.90 -34.75
CA LEU A 46 21.89 20.87 -35.81
C LEU A 46 20.74 20.94 -36.83
N PRO A 47 20.99 20.61 -38.11
CA PRO A 47 20.09 20.92 -39.21
C PRO A 47 18.89 19.98 -39.29
N LYS A 48 17.86 20.47 -39.99
CA LYS A 48 16.60 19.79 -40.31
C LYS A 48 16.82 18.40 -40.94
N ARG A 49 15.92 17.47 -40.56
CA ARG A 49 15.70 16.09 -41.05
C ARG A 49 16.45 14.99 -40.28
N ASN A 50 15.77 14.46 -39.25
CA ASN A 50 15.41 13.05 -39.17
C ASN A 50 14.60 12.80 -37.88
N ARG A 51 13.53 11.99 -37.99
CA ARG A 51 12.80 11.40 -36.86
C ARG A 51 13.76 10.49 -36.09
N ILE A 52 14.49 11.04 -35.13
CA ILE A 52 15.19 10.25 -34.12
C ILE A 52 14.69 10.79 -32.79
N VAL A 53 13.79 10.03 -32.16
CA VAL A 53 13.38 10.24 -30.77
C VAL A 53 14.61 9.96 -29.92
N LYS A 54 15.43 10.98 -29.66
CA LYS A 54 16.50 10.88 -28.66
C LYS A 54 15.84 10.84 -27.30
N LYS A 55 15.72 9.64 -26.73
CA LYS A 55 15.34 9.40 -25.34
C LYS A 55 16.45 9.96 -24.46
N HIS A 56 16.25 11.14 -23.89
CA HIS A 56 17.12 11.65 -22.85
C HIS A 56 16.55 11.23 -21.50
N THR A 57 17.03 10.09 -20.99
CA THR A 57 16.93 9.73 -19.58
C THR A 57 17.96 10.56 -18.82
N PHE A 58 17.50 11.44 -17.93
CA PHE A 58 18.38 12.15 -17.01
C PHE A 58 18.86 11.16 -15.93
N GLU A 59 19.96 10.49 -16.21
CA GLU A 59 20.73 9.74 -15.21
C GLU A 59 21.82 10.66 -14.66
N GLY A 60 21.63 11.16 -13.45
CA GLY A 60 22.67 11.93 -12.76
C GLY A 60 22.37 13.42 -12.63
N LEU A 61 21.42 13.74 -11.76
CA LEU A 61 21.49 14.95 -10.92
C LEU A 61 21.19 14.47 -9.51
N GLY A 62 22.24 14.42 -8.68
CA GLY A 62 22.08 14.34 -7.23
C GLY A 62 21.24 15.53 -6.78
N ASP A 63 20.33 15.27 -5.85
CA ASP A 63 19.24 16.14 -5.40
C ASP A 63 18.00 16.09 -6.30
N VAL A 64 17.27 14.97 -6.20
CA VAL A 64 15.85 14.90 -6.59
C VAL A 64 15.10 15.91 -5.71
N ILE A 65 14.75 17.07 -6.26
CA ILE A 65 13.80 17.98 -5.62
C ILE A 65 12.43 17.30 -5.70
N GLU A 66 12.06 16.57 -4.64
CA GLU A 66 10.69 16.09 -4.45
C GLU A 66 9.79 17.31 -4.22
N TYR A 67 9.13 17.78 -5.28
CA TYR A 67 8.04 18.74 -5.12
C TYR A 67 6.86 18.04 -4.43
N SER A 68 6.28 18.71 -3.44
CA SER A 68 5.00 18.27 -2.91
C SER A 68 3.95 18.31 -4.03
N GLY A 69 2.96 17.40 -4.02
CA GLY A 69 1.87 17.42 -5.03
C GLY A 69 1.14 18.77 -5.12
N ILE A 70 1.14 19.52 -4.00
CA ILE A 70 0.63 20.88 -3.86
C ILE A 70 1.37 21.89 -4.75
N GLU A 71 2.69 21.76 -4.89
CA GLU A 71 3.53 22.66 -5.68
C GLU A 71 3.38 22.38 -7.18
N LEU A 72 3.38 21.10 -7.57
CA LEU A 72 3.12 20.68 -8.96
C LEU A 72 1.75 21.16 -9.45
N MET A 73 0.73 21.13 -8.60
CA MET A 73 -0.61 21.58 -8.97
C MET A 73 -0.67 23.08 -9.29
N ASN A 74 -0.02 23.91 -8.46
CA ASN A 74 0.07 25.34 -8.73
C ASN A 74 0.82 25.63 -10.04
N ILE A 75 1.84 24.84 -10.33
CA ILE A 75 2.69 24.98 -11.51
C ILE A 75 1.88 24.74 -12.80
N TYR A 76 1.20 23.59 -12.94
CA TYR A 76 0.48 23.32 -14.19
C TYR A 76 -0.75 24.23 -14.35
N ILE A 77 -1.39 24.64 -13.26
CA ILE A 77 -2.50 25.61 -13.31
C ILE A 77 -1.98 26.97 -13.79
N ALA A 78 -0.84 27.44 -13.28
CA ALA A 78 -0.22 28.68 -13.74
C ALA A 78 0.17 28.60 -15.22
N HIS A 79 0.72 27.46 -15.67
CA HIS A 79 1.03 27.19 -17.07
C HIS A 79 -0.23 27.26 -17.96
N ALA A 80 -1.32 26.60 -17.56
CA ALA A 80 -2.60 26.66 -18.27
C ALA A 80 -3.14 28.09 -18.36
N ILE A 81 -3.10 28.85 -17.27
CA ILE A 81 -3.52 30.26 -17.25
C ILE A 81 -2.66 31.12 -18.20
N ASN A 82 -1.34 30.94 -18.17
CA ASN A 82 -0.43 31.65 -19.07
C ASN A 82 -0.73 31.33 -20.55
N HIS A 83 -0.99 30.07 -20.88
CA HIS A 83 -1.40 29.66 -22.22
C HIS A 83 -2.70 30.34 -22.65
N LEU A 84 -3.71 30.39 -21.78
CA LEU A 84 -4.98 31.06 -22.05
C LEU A 84 -4.83 32.57 -22.26
N ILE A 85 -4.06 33.24 -21.40
CA ILE A 85 -3.85 34.69 -21.48
C ILE A 85 -3.07 35.04 -22.75
N ARG A 86 -2.00 34.30 -23.07
CA ARG A 86 -1.20 34.52 -24.29
C ARG A 86 -2.07 34.34 -25.53
N THR A 87 -2.83 33.25 -25.61
CA THR A 87 -3.74 32.96 -26.74
C THR A 87 -4.80 34.05 -26.88
N ARG A 88 -5.43 34.46 -25.78
CA ARG A 88 -6.46 35.51 -25.82
C ARG A 88 -5.90 36.87 -26.22
N ASN A 89 -4.71 37.24 -25.74
CA ASN A 89 -4.06 38.49 -26.12
C ASN A 89 -3.66 38.49 -27.60
N LEU A 90 -3.22 37.35 -28.12
CA LEU A 90 -2.92 37.18 -29.55
C LEU A 90 -4.18 37.39 -30.40
N ILE A 91 -5.28 36.70 -30.07
CA ILE A 91 -6.57 36.82 -30.75
C ILE A 91 -7.10 38.25 -30.71
N ILE A 92 -7.05 38.92 -29.56
CA ILE A 92 -7.48 40.33 -29.43
C ILE A 92 -6.62 41.24 -30.32
N GLY A 93 -5.29 41.04 -30.32
CA GLY A 93 -4.38 41.82 -31.14
C GLY A 93 -4.62 41.61 -32.64
N ASN A 94 -4.85 40.36 -33.06
CA ASN A 94 -5.09 40.00 -34.45
C ASN A 94 -6.48 40.45 -34.94
N ASN A 95 -7.52 40.34 -34.11
CA ASN A 95 -8.83 40.90 -34.41
C ASN A 95 -8.77 42.43 -34.60
N HIS A 96 -8.00 43.13 -33.77
CA HIS A 96 -7.80 44.58 -33.95
C HIS A 96 -7.09 44.89 -35.28
N LYS A 97 -6.08 44.10 -35.68
CA LYS A 97 -5.43 44.27 -36.99
C LYS A 97 -6.42 44.07 -38.14
N LEU A 98 -7.32 43.09 -38.04
CA LEU A 98 -8.40 42.87 -39.01
C LEU A 98 -9.37 44.05 -39.09
N THR A 99 -9.79 44.58 -37.95
CA THR A 99 -10.69 45.75 -37.92
C THR A 99 -10.04 46.94 -38.62
N VAL A 100 -8.78 47.25 -38.29
CA VAL A 100 -8.04 48.35 -38.93
C VAL A 100 -7.81 48.11 -40.43
N ALA A 101 -7.54 46.87 -40.84
CA ALA A 101 -7.37 46.54 -42.27
C ALA A 101 -8.69 46.69 -43.04
N ASN A 102 -9.82 46.28 -42.45
CA ASN A 102 -11.14 46.45 -43.04
C ASN A 102 -11.56 47.92 -43.13
N GLU A 103 -11.20 48.75 -42.15
CA GLU A 103 -11.40 50.20 -42.20
C GLU A 103 -10.55 50.89 -43.30
N ASN A 104 -9.41 50.30 -43.66
CA ASN A 104 -8.47 50.83 -44.67
C ASN A 104 -8.62 50.20 -46.07
N GLY A 105 -9.77 49.62 -46.41
CA GLY A 105 -10.06 49.09 -47.75
C GLY A 105 -9.95 47.58 -47.92
N GLY A 106 -9.88 46.82 -46.81
CA GLY A 106 -9.94 45.36 -46.79
C GLY A 106 -8.63 44.70 -46.37
N ALA A 107 -8.73 43.53 -45.73
CA ALA A 107 -7.56 42.73 -45.35
C ALA A 107 -6.96 41.97 -46.54
N SER A 108 -5.63 42.01 -46.70
CA SER A 108 -4.93 41.20 -47.70
C SER A 108 -4.98 39.71 -47.37
N GLU A 109 -4.94 38.83 -48.38
CA GLU A 109 -4.92 37.38 -48.19
C GLU A 109 -3.74 36.91 -47.32
N GLU A 110 -2.57 37.53 -47.50
CA GLU A 110 -1.39 37.25 -46.69
C GLU A 110 -1.59 37.63 -45.21
N LEU A 111 -2.26 38.76 -44.94
CA LEU A 111 -2.60 39.15 -43.57
C LEU A 111 -3.58 38.15 -42.96
N ILE A 112 -4.60 37.74 -43.72
CA ILE A 112 -5.62 36.77 -43.30
C ILE A 112 -4.97 35.42 -42.95
N GLU A 113 -4.08 34.90 -43.78
CA GLU A 113 -3.36 33.64 -43.51
C GLU A 113 -2.49 33.75 -42.25
N ASN A 114 -1.77 34.86 -42.06
CA ASN A 114 -0.88 35.07 -40.92
C ASN A 114 -1.59 35.21 -39.57
N ILE A 115 -2.91 35.42 -39.56
CA ILE A 115 -3.70 35.65 -38.34
C ILE A 115 -4.81 34.62 -38.13
N ARG A 116 -4.73 33.46 -38.79
CA ARG A 116 -5.59 32.30 -38.50
C ARG A 116 -5.21 31.65 -37.17
N ASP A 117 -5.55 32.33 -36.08
CA ASP A 117 -5.23 31.95 -34.71
C ASP A 117 -6.42 31.37 -33.92
N GLN A 118 -7.60 31.31 -34.54
CA GLN A 118 -8.83 30.78 -33.96
C GLN A 118 -9.14 29.40 -34.52
N GLY A 119 -9.31 28.42 -33.61
CA GLY A 119 -9.81 27.09 -33.94
C GLY A 119 -11.33 27.06 -34.04
N PHE A 120 -11.88 25.92 -34.49
CA PHE A 120 -13.33 25.69 -34.56
C PHE A 120 -14.02 25.68 -33.19
N ALA A 121 -13.26 25.40 -32.13
CA ALA A 121 -13.75 25.38 -30.76
C ALA A 121 -12.93 26.33 -29.87
N ARG A 122 -13.60 26.95 -28.90
CA ARG A 122 -12.97 27.85 -27.92
C ARG A 122 -12.11 27.16 -26.85
N PRO A 123 -12.44 25.94 -26.37
CA PRO A 123 -11.61 25.27 -25.38
C PRO A 123 -10.19 25.02 -25.90
N THR A 124 -9.20 25.38 -25.08
CA THR A 124 -7.77 25.17 -25.41
C THR A 124 -7.05 24.33 -24.38
N VAL A 125 -7.65 24.15 -23.19
CA VAL A 125 -7.07 23.37 -22.10
C VAL A 125 -8.07 22.30 -21.65
N LEU A 126 -7.61 21.05 -21.60
CA LEU A 126 -8.32 19.94 -20.96
C LEU A 126 -7.54 19.51 -19.71
N ILE A 127 -8.22 19.49 -18.57
CA ILE A 127 -7.68 18.98 -17.31
C ILE A 127 -8.49 17.75 -16.92
N LEU A 128 -7.81 16.61 -16.80
CA LEU A 128 -8.37 15.37 -16.29
C LEU A 128 -7.89 15.13 -14.87
N CYS A 129 -8.82 14.97 -13.94
CA CYS A 129 -8.54 14.60 -12.55
C CYS A 129 -9.52 13.53 -12.05
N PRO A 130 -9.14 12.70 -11.06
CA PRO A 130 -9.91 11.51 -10.73
C PRO A 130 -11.22 11.81 -10.01
N PHE A 131 -11.23 12.76 -9.06
CA PHE A 131 -12.40 12.99 -8.20
C PHE A 131 -12.84 14.45 -8.12
N LYS A 132 -14.09 14.66 -7.70
CA LYS A 132 -14.64 16.00 -7.48
C LYS A 132 -13.86 16.82 -6.45
N LYS A 133 -13.28 16.21 -5.41
CA LYS A 133 -12.39 16.92 -4.46
C LYS A 133 -11.18 17.55 -5.15
N ASP A 134 -10.58 16.84 -6.10
CA ASP A 134 -9.41 17.33 -6.82
C ASP A 134 -9.82 18.45 -7.79
N ALA A 135 -10.98 18.30 -8.44
CA ALA A 135 -11.56 19.37 -9.26
C ALA A 135 -11.87 20.63 -8.43
N PHE A 136 -12.39 20.48 -7.21
CA PHE A 136 -12.63 21.58 -6.28
C PHE A 136 -11.33 22.33 -5.95
N ASP A 137 -10.28 21.59 -5.58
CA ASP A 137 -8.97 22.15 -5.26
C ASP A 137 -8.34 22.88 -6.46
N ILE A 138 -8.50 22.34 -7.67
CA ILE A 138 -8.04 22.97 -8.91
C ILE A 138 -8.73 24.32 -9.14
N VAL A 139 -10.06 24.37 -8.98
CA VAL A 139 -10.84 25.60 -9.19
C VAL A 139 -10.50 26.66 -8.14
N GLU A 140 -10.35 26.29 -6.87
CA GLU A 140 -9.97 27.23 -5.81
C GLU A 140 -8.54 27.76 -5.99
N ARG A 141 -7.59 26.91 -6.43
CA ARG A 141 -6.23 27.36 -6.77
C ARG A 141 -6.20 28.25 -8.00
N LEU A 142 -6.93 27.89 -9.05
CA LEU A 142 -7.09 28.72 -10.24
C LEU A 142 -7.64 30.11 -9.87
N LYS A 143 -8.66 30.16 -9.03
CA LYS A 143 -9.20 31.41 -8.49
C LYS A 143 -8.15 32.20 -7.71
N SER A 144 -7.40 31.54 -6.82
CA SER A 144 -6.34 32.18 -6.04
C SER A 144 -5.20 32.72 -6.91
N ILE A 145 -4.81 32.02 -7.98
CA ILE A 145 -3.72 32.40 -8.88
C ILE A 145 -4.15 33.54 -9.81
N VAL A 146 -5.35 33.48 -10.39
CA VAL A 146 -5.84 34.48 -11.36
C VAL A 146 -6.16 35.81 -10.67
N PHE A 147 -6.79 35.79 -9.49
CA PHE A 147 -7.37 36.99 -8.89
C PHE A 147 -6.71 37.43 -7.58
N GLY A 148 -5.85 36.61 -6.99
CA GLY A 148 -5.16 36.91 -5.74
C GLY A 148 -6.04 36.82 -4.48
N LYS A 149 -5.39 36.77 -3.31
CA LYS A 149 -6.07 36.75 -1.99
C LYS A 149 -6.47 38.17 -1.57
N GLY A 150 -7.61 38.67 -2.03
CA GLY A 150 -8.16 39.95 -1.53
C GLY A 150 -9.10 40.74 -2.45
N GLU A 151 -9.23 40.39 -3.73
CA GLU A 151 -10.17 41.06 -4.63
C GLU A 151 -11.58 40.43 -4.57
N LYS A 152 -12.64 41.25 -4.67
CA LYS A 152 -14.01 40.74 -4.84
C LYS A 152 -14.15 40.17 -6.24
N ILE A 153 -14.22 38.85 -6.33
CA ILE A 153 -14.37 38.08 -7.58
C ILE A 153 -15.84 37.71 -7.73
N ASP A 154 -16.39 37.92 -8.92
CA ASP A 154 -17.72 37.42 -9.27
C ASP A 154 -17.60 36.01 -9.85
N VAL A 155 -18.01 35.00 -9.08
CA VAL A 155 -17.97 33.60 -9.48
C VAL A 155 -19.39 33.14 -9.80
N TRP A 156 -19.67 32.90 -11.08
CA TRP A 156 -20.98 32.45 -11.52
C TRP A 156 -21.16 30.97 -11.19
N ASN A 157 -22.38 30.60 -10.79
CA ASN A 157 -22.74 29.24 -10.36
C ASN A 157 -21.91 28.71 -9.17
N LYS A 158 -21.31 29.60 -8.38
CA LYS A 158 -20.49 29.24 -7.21
C LYS A 158 -21.23 28.32 -6.24
N SER A 159 -22.46 28.68 -5.84
CA SER A 159 -23.23 27.90 -4.87
C SER A 159 -23.57 26.49 -5.37
N ARG A 160 -23.78 26.33 -6.68
CA ARG A 160 -23.96 25.01 -7.29
C ARG A 160 -22.67 24.19 -7.22
N PHE A 161 -21.55 24.82 -7.58
CA PHE A 161 -20.24 24.17 -7.54
C PHE A 161 -19.86 23.71 -6.12
N GLU A 162 -19.99 24.59 -5.13
CA GLU A 162 -19.73 24.25 -3.72
C GLU A 162 -20.61 23.09 -3.26
N LYS A 163 -21.91 23.10 -3.58
CA LYS A 163 -22.81 22.00 -3.22
C LYS A 163 -22.43 20.65 -3.87
N GLU A 164 -22.01 20.66 -5.13
CA GLU A 164 -21.73 19.43 -5.89
C GLU A 164 -20.30 18.89 -5.67
N PHE A 165 -19.31 19.75 -5.43
CA PHE A 165 -17.89 19.41 -5.45
C PHE A 165 -17.19 19.55 -4.10
N GLN A 166 -17.69 20.36 -3.18
CA GLN A 166 -17.05 20.53 -1.88
C GLN A 166 -17.06 19.21 -1.10
N SER A 167 -15.94 18.92 -0.45
CA SER A 167 -15.81 17.79 0.46
C SER A 167 -16.65 18.00 1.72
N GLY A 168 -17.32 16.94 2.18
CA GLY A 168 -17.91 16.89 3.52
C GLY A 168 -16.85 16.69 4.61
N GLU A 169 -17.31 16.42 5.84
CA GLU A 169 -16.42 16.05 6.93
C GLU A 169 -15.62 14.78 6.58
N ALA A 170 -14.35 14.76 6.97
CA ALA A 170 -13.51 13.59 6.75
C ALA A 170 -14.10 12.39 7.51
N PRO A 171 -14.27 11.23 6.87
CA PRO A 171 -14.78 10.06 7.57
C PRO A 171 -13.78 9.61 8.63
N GLU A 172 -14.29 9.13 9.78
CA GLU A 172 -13.42 8.51 10.78
C GLU A 172 -12.83 7.20 10.24
N PHE A 173 -11.52 7.19 10.03
CA PHE A 173 -10.80 6.01 9.61
C PHE A 173 -10.33 5.20 10.83
N GLN A 174 -10.45 3.88 10.76
CA GLN A 174 -9.80 2.99 11.73
C GLN A 174 -8.28 3.20 11.71
N SER A 175 -7.61 3.13 12.86
CA SER A 175 -6.19 3.49 13.08
C SER A 175 -5.15 2.73 12.24
N ASN A 176 -5.56 1.73 11.47
CA ASN A 176 -4.68 0.82 10.73
C ASN A 176 -4.79 0.90 9.22
N ILE A 177 -5.44 1.94 8.73
CA ILE A 177 -5.61 2.21 7.32
C ILE A 177 -4.40 3.00 6.81
N ALA A 178 -3.87 2.61 5.65
CA ALA A 178 -2.73 3.27 5.02
C ALA A 178 -3.03 4.76 4.75
N GLU A 179 -2.03 5.63 4.92
CA GLU A 179 -2.21 7.08 4.78
C GLU A 179 -2.68 7.47 3.37
N GLU A 180 -2.16 6.81 2.34
CA GLU A 180 -2.59 6.99 0.94
C GLU A 180 -4.08 6.70 0.75
N PHE A 181 -4.64 5.74 1.49
CA PHE A 181 -6.06 5.44 1.42
C PHE A 181 -6.89 6.50 2.11
N LYS A 182 -6.42 7.01 3.25
CA LYS A 182 -7.08 8.14 3.90
C LYS A 182 -7.09 9.32 2.94
N GLU A 183 -5.96 9.66 2.31
CA GLU A 183 -5.88 10.74 1.33
C GLU A 183 -6.83 10.54 0.13
N LEU A 184 -6.90 9.32 -0.40
CA LEU A 184 -7.75 9.01 -1.54
C LEU A 184 -9.24 9.05 -1.19
N LEU A 185 -9.63 8.54 -0.01
CA LEU A 185 -11.02 8.46 0.41
C LEU A 185 -11.52 9.65 1.23
N THR A 186 -10.63 10.55 1.62
CA THR A 186 -11.04 11.77 2.32
C THR A 186 -11.61 12.74 1.30
N GLY A 187 -12.83 13.20 1.56
CA GLY A 187 -13.51 14.21 0.76
C GLY A 187 -14.43 13.64 -0.31
N ASN A 188 -14.74 14.47 -1.30
CA ASN A 188 -15.68 14.12 -2.36
C ASN A 188 -15.03 13.25 -3.44
N ASN A 189 -15.17 11.93 -3.31
CA ASN A 189 -14.56 10.93 -4.19
C ASN A 189 -15.46 10.51 -5.37
N ASP A 190 -16.48 11.31 -5.68
CA ASP A 190 -17.30 11.09 -6.87
C ASP A 190 -16.43 11.31 -8.12
N ASP A 191 -16.36 10.30 -8.99
CA ASP A 191 -15.57 10.26 -10.22
C ASP A 191 -16.42 10.51 -11.47
N CYS A 192 -17.67 10.95 -11.30
CA CYS A 192 -18.58 11.28 -12.39
C CYS A 192 -18.86 12.79 -12.43
N PHE A 193 -18.00 13.53 -13.14
CA PHE A 193 -18.16 14.98 -13.30
C PHE A 193 -17.54 15.54 -14.58
N ARG A 194 -18.08 16.70 -14.98
CA ARG A 194 -17.61 17.54 -16.09
C ARG A 194 -17.98 19.00 -15.84
N VAL A 195 -17.04 19.92 -16.04
CA VAL A 195 -17.24 21.35 -15.81
C VAL A 195 -16.54 22.16 -16.91
N GLY A 196 -17.31 22.95 -17.65
CA GLY A 196 -16.76 24.00 -18.52
C GLY A 196 -16.48 25.26 -17.71
N ILE A 197 -15.26 25.79 -17.83
CA ILE A 197 -14.81 27.00 -17.13
C ILE A 197 -14.49 28.07 -18.16
N ALA A 198 -15.08 29.26 -17.98
CA ALA A 198 -14.71 30.44 -18.76
C ALA A 198 -14.15 31.55 -17.86
N LEU A 199 -13.00 32.08 -18.27
CA LEU A 199 -12.27 33.13 -17.57
C LEU A 199 -12.55 34.50 -18.19
N SER A 200 -12.64 35.51 -17.34
CA SER A 200 -12.75 36.91 -17.72
C SER A 200 -12.02 37.78 -16.70
N LYS A 201 -11.83 39.07 -17.00
CA LYS A 201 -10.94 39.97 -16.21
C LYS A 201 -11.23 39.99 -14.71
N LYS A 202 -12.49 39.82 -14.29
CA LYS A 202 -12.92 39.81 -12.88
C LYS A 202 -13.96 38.73 -12.57
N THR A 203 -14.28 37.90 -13.55
CA THR A 203 -15.35 36.93 -13.43
C THR A 203 -14.87 35.54 -13.80
N LEU A 204 -15.26 34.56 -12.99
CA LEU A 204 -15.02 33.14 -13.21
C LEU A 204 -16.37 32.47 -13.43
N LYS A 205 -16.61 31.98 -14.64
CA LYS A 205 -17.87 31.30 -14.96
C LYS A 205 -17.66 29.79 -14.89
N LEU A 206 -18.40 29.14 -13.99
CA LEU A 206 -18.43 27.70 -13.84
C LEU A 206 -19.68 27.12 -14.52
N PHE A 207 -19.57 25.91 -15.05
CA PHE A 207 -20.62 25.23 -15.83
C PHE A 207 -21.02 25.98 -17.11
N GLU A 208 -20.07 26.65 -17.75
CA GLU A 208 -20.28 27.23 -19.08
C GLU A 208 -20.43 26.10 -20.11
N PRO A 209 -21.30 26.24 -21.12
CA PRO A 209 -21.35 25.31 -22.25
C PRO A 209 -19.97 25.11 -22.86
N PHE A 210 -19.64 23.89 -23.29
CA PHE A 210 -18.29 23.53 -23.69
C PHE A 210 -17.76 24.38 -24.85
N GLU A 211 -18.59 24.65 -25.85
CA GLU A 211 -18.30 25.58 -26.95
C GLU A 211 -17.83 26.98 -26.51
N LYS A 212 -18.27 27.44 -25.34
CA LYS A 212 -17.98 28.77 -24.79
C LYS A 212 -16.99 28.73 -23.64
N SER A 213 -16.52 27.54 -23.25
CA SER A 213 -15.54 27.38 -22.18
C SER A 213 -14.11 27.61 -22.69
N ASP A 214 -13.25 28.06 -21.80
CA ASP A 214 -11.81 28.21 -22.04
C ASP A 214 -11.06 26.94 -21.58
N ILE A 215 -11.50 26.34 -20.46
CA ILE A 215 -10.96 25.12 -19.86
C ILE A 215 -12.09 24.09 -19.70
N LEU A 216 -11.82 22.84 -20.07
CA LEU A 216 -12.63 21.68 -19.72
C LEU A 216 -11.99 20.97 -18.52
N LEU A 217 -12.72 20.88 -17.41
CA LEU A 217 -12.31 20.15 -16.21
C LEU A 217 -13.22 18.94 -16.02
N CYS A 218 -12.67 17.74 -16.26
CA CYS A 218 -13.48 16.52 -16.32
C CYS A 218 -12.80 15.36 -15.58
N SER A 219 -13.63 14.44 -15.12
CA SER A 219 -13.18 13.07 -14.81
C SER A 219 -12.99 12.28 -16.11
N PRO A 220 -12.14 11.24 -16.12
CA PRO A 220 -12.06 10.32 -17.26
C PRO A 220 -13.42 9.70 -17.62
N LEU A 221 -14.20 9.30 -16.61
CA LEU A 221 -15.56 8.78 -16.80
C LEU A 221 -16.49 9.85 -17.38
N GLY A 222 -16.49 11.05 -16.80
CA GLY A 222 -17.32 12.16 -17.26
C GLY A 222 -17.00 12.59 -18.70
N LEU A 223 -15.72 12.55 -19.10
CA LEU A 223 -15.31 12.79 -20.49
C LEU A 223 -15.77 11.65 -21.40
N ARG A 224 -15.60 10.39 -20.99
CA ARG A 224 -16.03 9.24 -21.77
C ARG A 224 -17.54 9.25 -22.02
N MET A 225 -18.33 9.66 -21.04
CA MET A 225 -19.78 9.84 -21.22
C MET A 225 -20.14 10.90 -22.26
N ILE A 226 -19.24 11.82 -22.59
CA ILE A 226 -19.43 12.83 -23.65
C ILE A 226 -18.99 12.28 -25.01
N LEU A 227 -17.93 11.46 -25.01
CA LEU A 227 -17.37 10.88 -26.24
C LEU A 227 -18.18 9.67 -26.75
N ASP A 228 -18.65 8.80 -25.85
CA ASP A 228 -19.23 7.49 -26.18
C ASP A 228 -20.78 7.42 -26.06
N GLY A 229 -21.50 8.45 -25.57
CA GLY A 229 -22.93 8.29 -25.20
C GLY A 229 -23.89 9.51 -25.29
N GLU A 230 -25.01 9.28 -26.01
CA GLU A 230 -26.41 9.80 -26.00
C GLU A 230 -26.80 11.25 -25.62
N VAL A 231 -25.92 12.10 -25.06
CA VAL A 231 -26.27 13.49 -24.67
C VAL A 231 -25.27 14.48 -25.26
N GLY A 232 -25.53 14.90 -26.49
CA GLY A 232 -24.81 16.00 -27.16
C GLY A 232 -23.71 15.52 -28.10
N ASN A 233 -23.85 15.91 -29.37
CA ASN A 233 -22.97 15.55 -30.49
C ASN A 233 -21.67 16.40 -30.46
N ASP A 234 -20.99 16.44 -29.32
CA ASP A 234 -19.89 17.38 -29.01
C ASP A 234 -18.50 16.83 -29.38
N SER A 235 -18.44 15.70 -30.07
CA SER A 235 -17.18 15.09 -30.57
C SER A 235 -16.33 16.05 -31.41
N HIS A 236 -17.01 16.98 -32.11
CA HIS A 236 -16.40 18.03 -32.92
C HIS A 236 -15.59 19.06 -32.11
N LEU A 237 -15.83 19.20 -30.80
CA LEU A 237 -15.10 20.13 -29.93
C LEU A 237 -13.66 19.71 -29.64
N ILE A 238 -13.34 18.43 -29.85
CA ILE A 238 -12.03 17.83 -29.52
C ILE A 238 -11.29 17.41 -30.82
N SER A 239 -12.00 17.29 -31.95
CA SER A 239 -11.42 16.90 -33.24
C SER A 239 -10.86 18.10 -34.01
N ASN A 240 -9.65 18.54 -33.68
CA ASN A 240 -8.93 19.47 -34.54
C ASN A 240 -7.77 18.71 -35.22
N GLY A 241 -7.94 18.33 -36.49
CA GLY A 241 -7.14 17.30 -37.18
C GLY A 241 -5.61 17.54 -37.27
N GLN A 242 -5.17 18.79 -37.06
CA GLN A 242 -3.74 19.16 -36.98
C GLN A 242 -3.25 19.48 -35.55
N ALA A 243 -4.14 19.56 -34.55
CA ALA A 243 -3.78 19.90 -33.18
C ALA A 243 -2.89 18.85 -32.51
N LYS A 244 -2.87 17.62 -33.01
CA LYS A 244 -1.96 16.57 -32.55
C LYS A 244 -0.48 16.97 -32.58
N LEU A 245 -0.07 17.89 -33.46
CA LEU A 245 1.31 18.40 -33.58
C LEU A 245 1.61 19.62 -32.70
N PHE A 246 0.57 20.31 -32.22
CA PHE A 246 0.65 21.60 -31.52
C PHE A 246 0.04 21.55 -30.12
N SER A 247 -0.43 20.38 -29.68
CA SER A 247 -0.95 20.15 -28.34
C SER A 247 0.19 19.76 -27.40
N GLN A 248 0.24 20.41 -26.25
CA GLN A 248 1.16 20.04 -25.19
C GLN A 248 0.48 19.04 -24.26
N LEU A 249 0.94 17.80 -24.27
CA LEU A 249 0.46 16.77 -23.34
C LEU A 249 1.30 16.79 -22.07
N LEU A 250 0.67 17.07 -20.94
CA LEU A 250 1.29 17.01 -19.61
C LEU A 250 0.62 15.88 -18.82
N LEU A 251 1.40 14.88 -18.44
CA LEU A 251 0.94 13.74 -17.65
C LEU A 251 1.68 13.73 -16.33
N PHE A 252 0.91 13.78 -15.24
CA PHE A 252 1.43 13.76 -13.87
C PHE A 252 0.98 12.48 -13.18
N SER A 253 1.91 11.79 -12.54
CA SER A 253 1.62 10.62 -11.73
C SER A 253 2.62 10.52 -10.60
N ARG A 254 2.16 10.09 -9.43
CA ARG A 254 3.02 9.77 -8.29
C ARG A 254 3.87 8.51 -8.55
N TYR A 255 3.39 7.61 -9.40
CA TYR A 255 4.07 6.36 -9.74
C TYR A 255 4.31 6.26 -11.26
N SER A 256 5.41 5.62 -11.65
CA SER A 256 5.61 5.22 -13.03
C SER A 256 4.58 4.16 -13.41
N HIS A 257 3.85 4.39 -14.51
CA HIS A 257 2.93 3.40 -15.05
C HIS A 257 3.21 3.20 -16.54
N GLU A 258 3.26 1.95 -16.97
CA GLU A 258 3.52 1.53 -18.36
C GLU A 258 2.44 2.04 -19.30
N LEU A 259 1.18 2.06 -18.89
CA LEU A 259 0.08 2.62 -19.69
C LEU A 259 0.28 4.11 -19.97
N PHE A 260 0.82 4.87 -19.00
CA PHE A 260 1.15 6.27 -19.23
C PHE A 260 2.32 6.43 -20.19
N SER A 261 3.32 5.56 -20.08
CA SER A 261 4.45 5.55 -21.01
C SER A 261 3.99 5.20 -22.43
N ALA A 262 3.16 4.16 -22.59
CA ALA A 262 2.58 3.76 -23.86
C ALA A 262 1.74 4.89 -24.47
N LEU A 263 0.86 5.51 -23.68
CA LEU A 263 0.04 6.64 -24.13
C LEU A 263 0.91 7.82 -24.61
N MET A 264 1.97 8.15 -23.87
CA MET A 264 2.92 9.19 -24.28
C MET A 264 3.65 8.81 -25.57
N PHE A 265 4.13 7.58 -25.72
CA PHE A 265 4.89 7.17 -26.91
C PHE A 265 4.05 7.00 -28.16
N GLU A 266 2.80 6.57 -28.01
CA GLU A 266 1.92 6.24 -29.13
C GLU A 266 1.13 7.47 -29.63
N TYR A 267 0.69 8.34 -28.72
CA TYR A 267 -0.23 9.44 -29.04
C TYR A 267 0.36 10.85 -28.88
N SER A 268 1.52 11.02 -28.22
CA SER A 268 2.17 12.34 -28.14
C SER A 268 2.96 12.62 -29.41
N MET A 269 2.44 13.50 -30.27
CA MET A 269 3.18 14.01 -31.43
C MET A 269 3.68 15.43 -31.16
N ASN A 270 4.82 15.56 -30.47
CA ASN A 270 5.38 16.88 -30.18
C ASN A 270 6.12 17.46 -31.38
N TYR A 271 5.94 18.76 -31.66
CA TYR A 271 6.78 19.49 -32.62
C TYR A 271 8.26 19.46 -32.21
N HIS A 272 8.54 19.49 -30.90
CA HIS A 272 9.89 19.34 -30.37
C HIS A 272 9.89 18.78 -28.93
N GLY A 273 10.81 17.86 -28.66
CA GLY A 273 11.14 17.38 -27.32
C GLY A 273 10.18 16.34 -26.72
N LEU A 274 10.71 15.57 -25.79
CA LEU A 274 9.97 14.72 -24.86
C LEU A 274 10.77 14.69 -23.56
N LEU A 275 10.17 15.17 -22.48
CA LEU A 275 10.75 15.09 -21.14
C LEU A 275 9.99 14.00 -20.36
N VAL A 276 10.71 12.96 -19.95
CA VAL A 276 10.17 11.92 -19.06
C VAL A 276 11.10 11.85 -17.86
N GLN A 277 10.59 12.28 -16.70
CA GLN A 277 11.27 12.09 -15.43
C GLN A 277 10.74 10.80 -14.80
N GLN A 278 11.58 9.76 -14.77
CA GLN A 278 11.28 8.52 -14.05
C GLN A 278 12.04 8.53 -12.73
N VAL A 279 11.32 8.56 -11.61
CA VAL A 279 11.92 8.25 -10.31
C VAL A 279 12.19 6.75 -10.29
N LYS A 280 13.45 6.35 -10.18
CA LYS A 280 13.81 4.93 -10.05
C LYS A 280 13.31 4.43 -8.71
N GLN A 281 12.20 3.69 -8.73
CA GLN A 281 11.72 2.98 -7.55
C GLN A 281 12.39 1.60 -7.49
N CYS A 282 12.87 1.21 -6.31
CA CYS A 282 13.31 -0.17 -6.11
C CYS A 282 12.09 -1.10 -6.23
N GLY A 283 12.21 -2.15 -7.05
CA GLY A 283 11.18 -3.17 -7.15
C GLY A 283 10.89 -3.81 -5.80
N THR A 284 9.64 -4.21 -5.58
CA THR A 284 9.21 -4.91 -4.36
C THR A 284 9.19 -6.42 -4.53
N LEU A 285 9.46 -6.94 -5.73
CA LEU A 285 9.51 -8.39 -6.00
C LEU A 285 10.56 -9.09 -5.13
N ASP A 286 11.73 -8.48 -4.99
CA ASP A 286 12.83 -8.97 -4.14
C ASP A 286 12.49 -8.92 -2.64
N ARG A 287 11.38 -8.27 -2.28
CA ARG A 287 10.85 -8.17 -0.90
C ARG A 287 9.71 -9.15 -0.64
N ILE A 288 9.37 -10.02 -1.59
CA ILE A 288 8.42 -11.11 -1.38
C ILE A 288 9.16 -12.20 -0.60
N GLU A 289 9.04 -12.18 0.72
CA GLU A 289 9.74 -13.07 1.65
C GLU A 289 9.33 -14.56 1.51
N LEU A 290 8.19 -14.84 0.86
CA LEU A 290 7.69 -16.19 0.60
C LEU A 290 7.74 -16.49 -0.91
N PRO A 291 8.56 -17.43 -1.39
CA PRO A 291 8.54 -17.84 -2.78
C PRO A 291 7.21 -18.53 -3.09
N LEU A 292 6.27 -17.78 -3.65
CA LEU A 292 5.01 -18.30 -4.17
C LEU A 292 5.26 -18.79 -5.60
N CYS A 293 4.75 -19.98 -5.93
CA CYS A 293 4.70 -20.43 -7.31
C CYS A 293 3.75 -19.50 -8.07
N GLN A 294 4.33 -18.69 -8.97
CA GLN A 294 3.57 -17.78 -9.83
C GLN A 294 3.58 -18.35 -11.24
N GLU A 295 2.40 -18.67 -11.75
CA GLU A 295 2.21 -18.99 -13.16
C GLU A 295 1.76 -17.74 -13.90
N LEU A 296 2.59 -17.24 -14.81
CA LEU A 296 2.31 -16.04 -15.59
C LEU A 296 1.80 -16.45 -16.97
N HIS A 297 0.51 -16.22 -17.22
CA HIS A 297 -0.10 -16.47 -18.53
C HIS A 297 0.01 -15.23 -19.40
N ARG A 298 0.74 -15.36 -20.51
CA ARG A 298 0.79 -14.34 -21.56
C ARG A 298 -0.31 -14.60 -22.60
N PHE A 299 -0.93 -13.53 -23.06
CA PHE A 299 -1.82 -13.53 -24.21
C PHE A 299 -1.44 -12.38 -25.14
N ASP A 300 -1.61 -12.57 -26.44
CA ASP A 300 -1.22 -11.59 -27.45
C ASP A 300 -2.36 -10.60 -27.75
N VAL A 301 -1.97 -9.34 -27.94
CA VAL A 301 -2.88 -8.23 -28.22
C VAL A 301 -2.28 -7.41 -29.36
N GLU A 302 -2.93 -7.41 -30.51
CA GLU A 302 -2.48 -6.63 -31.68
C GLU A 302 -2.81 -5.15 -31.54
N ASN A 303 -4.00 -4.84 -31.02
CA ASN A 303 -4.47 -3.48 -30.80
C ASN A 303 -4.67 -3.23 -29.29
N PRO A 304 -3.96 -2.24 -28.68
CA PRO A 304 -4.13 -1.89 -27.27
C PRO A 304 -5.59 -1.64 -26.85
N ALA A 305 -6.45 -1.16 -27.74
CA ALA A 305 -7.87 -0.93 -27.45
C ALA A 305 -8.64 -2.22 -27.11
N ASP A 306 -8.24 -3.35 -27.70
CA ASP A 306 -8.95 -4.63 -27.56
C ASP A 306 -8.51 -5.43 -26.33
N HIS A 307 -7.53 -4.92 -25.57
CA HIS A 307 -6.88 -5.64 -24.47
C HIS A 307 -7.86 -6.18 -23.41
N SER A 308 -8.89 -5.41 -23.02
CA SER A 308 -9.89 -5.84 -22.02
C SER A 308 -10.80 -6.93 -22.57
N SER A 309 -11.20 -6.82 -23.84
CA SER A 309 -12.05 -7.82 -24.50
C SER A 309 -11.33 -9.15 -24.68
N LEU A 310 -10.08 -9.12 -25.14
CA LEU A 310 -9.26 -10.32 -25.34
C LEU A 310 -8.88 -10.98 -24.01
N ARG A 311 -8.55 -10.19 -22.97
CA ARG A 311 -8.27 -10.73 -21.63
C ARG A 311 -9.47 -11.46 -21.04
N PHE A 312 -10.66 -10.87 -21.16
CA PHE A 312 -11.89 -11.52 -20.69
C PHE A 312 -12.14 -12.83 -21.44
N LYS A 313 -11.99 -12.83 -22.77
CA LYS A 313 -12.12 -14.03 -23.61
C LYS A 313 -11.14 -15.12 -23.19
N TYR A 314 -9.85 -14.77 -23.03
CA TYR A 314 -8.81 -15.68 -22.57
C TYR A 314 -9.13 -16.27 -21.19
N PHE A 315 -9.61 -15.44 -20.26
CA PHE A 315 -10.01 -15.90 -18.93
C PHE A 315 -11.17 -16.91 -19.01
N THR A 316 -12.22 -16.62 -19.78
CA THR A 316 -13.39 -17.50 -19.89
C THR A 316 -13.09 -18.82 -20.59
N GLU A 317 -12.25 -18.80 -21.64
CA GLU A 317 -11.96 -19.98 -22.46
C GLU A 317 -10.87 -20.85 -21.85
N ASN A 318 -9.80 -20.23 -21.34
CA ASN A 318 -8.61 -20.96 -20.91
C ASN A 318 -8.48 -21.08 -19.41
N MET A 319 -8.90 -20.11 -18.60
CA MET A 319 -8.61 -20.11 -17.15
C MET A 319 -9.72 -20.74 -16.31
N MET A 320 -10.96 -20.68 -16.76
CA MET A 320 -12.11 -21.20 -16.01
C MET A 320 -11.97 -22.67 -15.61
N SER A 321 -11.41 -23.51 -16.50
CA SER A 321 -11.18 -24.93 -16.24
C SER A 321 -10.09 -25.23 -15.21
N TYR A 322 -9.19 -24.29 -14.95
CA TYR A 322 -8.10 -24.44 -13.98
C TYR A 322 -8.48 -24.00 -12.56
N LEU A 323 -9.65 -23.37 -12.38
CA LEU A 323 -10.07 -22.86 -11.09
C LEU A 323 -10.52 -24.01 -10.18
N LEU A 324 -9.76 -24.24 -9.11
CA LEU A 324 -10.13 -25.20 -8.08
C LEU A 324 -11.23 -24.63 -7.16
N PRO A 325 -12.03 -25.48 -6.50
CA PRO A 325 -12.88 -25.04 -5.40
C PRO A 325 -12.05 -24.34 -4.32
N HIS A 326 -12.64 -23.33 -3.68
CA HIS A 326 -12.00 -22.47 -2.69
C HIS A 326 -10.92 -21.52 -3.27
N THR A 327 -11.13 -21.03 -4.50
CA THR A 327 -10.23 -20.06 -5.15
C THR A 327 -10.71 -18.61 -4.95
N CYS A 328 -9.76 -17.73 -4.59
CA CYS A 328 -9.97 -16.29 -4.54
C CYS A 328 -9.44 -15.64 -5.83
N ILE A 329 -10.30 -14.92 -6.55
CA ILE A 329 -9.96 -14.25 -7.81
C ILE A 329 -9.90 -12.76 -7.53
N VAL A 330 -8.71 -12.19 -7.62
CA VAL A 330 -8.49 -10.74 -7.46
C VAL A 330 -8.51 -10.08 -8.83
N ILE A 331 -9.40 -9.09 -9.00
CA ILE A 331 -9.66 -8.43 -10.28
C ILE A 331 -9.26 -6.95 -10.19
N PRO A 332 -8.28 -6.49 -10.99
CA PRO A 332 -7.81 -5.09 -10.98
C PRO A 332 -8.88 -4.05 -11.34
N SER A 333 -9.69 -4.36 -12.34
CA SER A 333 -10.68 -3.43 -12.91
C SER A 333 -12.10 -3.74 -12.47
N TYR A 334 -12.84 -2.72 -12.01
CA TYR A 334 -14.26 -2.88 -11.67
C TYR A 334 -15.11 -3.28 -12.88
N PHE A 335 -14.77 -2.77 -14.07
CA PHE A 335 -15.47 -3.14 -15.31
C PHE A 335 -15.30 -4.63 -15.64
N ASP A 336 -14.08 -5.15 -15.51
CA ASP A 336 -13.80 -6.58 -15.71
C ASP A 336 -14.51 -7.42 -14.63
N PHE A 337 -14.57 -6.94 -13.39
CA PHE A 337 -15.31 -7.58 -12.30
C PHE A 337 -16.79 -7.75 -12.65
N VAL A 338 -17.45 -6.71 -13.18
CA VAL A 338 -18.86 -6.79 -13.58
C VAL A 338 -19.06 -7.84 -14.69
N ARG A 339 -18.16 -7.90 -15.67
CA ARG A 339 -18.20 -8.89 -16.77
C ARG A 339 -18.09 -10.31 -16.24
N ILE A 340 -17.08 -10.59 -15.40
CA ILE A 340 -16.83 -11.91 -14.82
C ILE A 340 -17.99 -12.33 -13.91
N ARG A 341 -18.46 -11.43 -13.02
CA ARG A 341 -19.61 -11.69 -12.15
C ARG A 341 -20.86 -12.08 -12.97
N ASN A 342 -21.14 -11.34 -14.05
CA ASN A 342 -22.30 -11.62 -14.89
C ASN A 342 -22.15 -12.94 -15.65
N TYR A 343 -20.93 -13.29 -16.09
CA TYR A 343 -20.63 -14.57 -16.72
C TYR A 343 -20.84 -15.74 -15.74
N LEU A 344 -20.24 -15.69 -14.55
CA LEU A 344 -20.42 -16.71 -13.51
C LEU A 344 -21.89 -16.87 -13.10
N LYS A 345 -22.64 -15.76 -13.04
CA LYS A 345 -24.07 -15.80 -12.75
C LYS A 345 -24.88 -16.50 -13.85
N ARG A 346 -24.50 -16.33 -15.13
CA ARG A 346 -25.16 -16.98 -16.28
C ARG A 346 -24.87 -18.47 -16.34
N ASN A 347 -23.68 -18.88 -15.92
CA ASN A 347 -23.27 -20.29 -15.87
C ASN A 347 -23.58 -20.97 -14.53
N GLU A 348 -24.34 -20.31 -13.66
CA GLU A 348 -24.78 -20.84 -12.35
C GLU A 348 -23.64 -21.29 -11.41
N GLU A 349 -22.48 -20.66 -11.52
CA GLU A 349 -21.30 -20.99 -10.70
C GLU A 349 -21.45 -20.59 -9.22
N SER A 350 -20.83 -21.34 -8.32
CA SER A 350 -20.95 -21.13 -6.87
C SER A 350 -19.99 -20.06 -6.35
N PHE A 351 -20.33 -18.78 -6.52
CA PHE A 351 -19.44 -17.68 -6.12
C PHE A 351 -20.05 -16.67 -5.14
N VAL A 352 -19.18 -15.90 -4.49
CA VAL A 352 -19.47 -14.69 -3.70
C VAL A 352 -18.52 -13.57 -4.10
N ALA A 353 -18.85 -12.31 -3.74
CA ALA A 353 -18.07 -11.15 -4.17
C ALA A 353 -17.86 -10.12 -3.05
N CYS A 354 -16.64 -9.59 -2.97
CA CYS A 354 -16.25 -8.46 -2.14
C CYS A 354 -15.73 -7.32 -3.03
N HIS A 355 -16.39 -6.17 -2.99
CA HIS A 355 -16.02 -5.00 -3.78
C HIS A 355 -16.34 -3.72 -3.02
N GLU A 356 -15.72 -2.61 -3.42
CA GLU A 356 -15.76 -1.31 -2.74
C GLU A 356 -17.17 -0.72 -2.59
N TYR A 357 -18.06 -0.97 -3.55
CA TYR A 357 -19.45 -0.50 -3.51
C TYR A 357 -20.41 -1.40 -2.72
N ALA A 358 -19.95 -2.54 -2.19
CA ALA A 358 -20.82 -3.44 -1.42
C ALA A 358 -20.94 -2.97 0.04
N PRO A 359 -22.15 -3.02 0.64
CA PRO A 359 -22.30 -2.71 2.06
C PRO A 359 -21.58 -3.75 2.93
N LEU A 360 -21.09 -3.33 4.10
CA LEU A 360 -20.27 -4.15 4.99
C LEU A 360 -20.94 -5.49 5.35
N ASN A 361 -22.24 -5.50 5.63
CA ASN A 361 -22.99 -6.71 5.98
C ASN A 361 -22.92 -7.77 4.86
N LYS A 362 -22.98 -7.34 3.60
CA LYS A 362 -22.88 -8.23 2.44
C LYS A 362 -21.47 -8.79 2.28
N ILE A 363 -20.46 -7.96 2.53
CA ILE A 363 -19.04 -8.34 2.51
C ILE A 363 -18.75 -9.37 3.61
N THR A 364 -19.18 -9.10 4.84
CA THR A 364 -18.99 -10.02 5.98
C THR A 364 -19.64 -11.38 5.70
N ARG A 365 -20.88 -11.39 5.21
CA ARG A 365 -21.57 -12.62 4.82
C ARG A 365 -20.87 -13.36 3.67
N ALA A 366 -20.41 -12.64 2.64
CA ALA A 366 -19.68 -13.23 1.52
C ALA A 366 -18.41 -13.94 2.01
N ARG A 367 -17.65 -13.30 2.89
CA ARG A 367 -16.43 -13.86 3.48
C ARG A 367 -16.73 -15.09 4.33
N ASP A 368 -17.75 -15.03 5.17
CA ASP A 368 -18.18 -16.15 6.02
C ASP A 368 -18.56 -17.40 5.20
N LEU A 369 -19.35 -17.20 4.14
CA LEU A 369 -19.74 -18.27 3.22
C LEU A 369 -18.53 -18.89 2.49
N PHE A 370 -17.55 -18.08 2.11
CA PHE A 370 -16.33 -18.57 1.46
C PHE A 370 -15.42 -19.30 2.46
N PHE A 371 -15.24 -18.74 3.67
CA PHE A 371 -14.44 -19.32 4.74
C PHE A 371 -14.94 -20.70 5.16
N HIS A 372 -16.26 -20.84 5.33
CA HIS A 372 -16.90 -22.13 5.62
C HIS A 372 -17.12 -23.02 4.38
N GLN A 373 -16.46 -22.71 3.25
CA GLN A 373 -16.51 -23.48 1.99
C GLN A 373 -17.92 -23.73 1.43
N LYS A 374 -18.91 -22.90 1.81
CA LYS A 374 -20.27 -22.94 1.25
C LYS A 374 -20.32 -22.41 -0.18
N LYS A 375 -19.29 -21.67 -0.59
CA LYS A 375 -19.12 -21.08 -1.92
C LYS A 375 -17.72 -21.40 -2.44
N SER A 376 -17.62 -21.85 -3.68
CA SER A 376 -16.36 -22.32 -4.28
C SER A 376 -15.45 -21.17 -4.69
N LEU A 377 -16.01 -20.03 -5.13
CA LEU A 377 -15.23 -18.90 -5.62
C LEU A 377 -15.49 -17.63 -4.81
N LEU A 378 -14.42 -16.87 -4.55
CA LEU A 378 -14.51 -15.51 -4.00
C LEU A 378 -13.95 -14.52 -5.02
N LEU A 379 -14.81 -13.66 -5.56
CA LEU A 379 -14.40 -12.53 -6.37
C LEU A 379 -14.04 -11.34 -5.49
N VAL A 380 -12.87 -10.75 -5.70
CA VAL A 380 -12.41 -9.58 -4.96
C VAL A 380 -11.92 -8.52 -5.94
N THR A 381 -12.34 -7.26 -5.79
CA THR A 381 -11.70 -6.18 -6.55
C THR A 381 -10.38 -5.81 -5.90
N GLU A 382 -9.34 -5.56 -6.71
CA GLU A 382 -8.03 -5.14 -6.22
C GLU A 382 -8.17 -3.86 -5.38
N ARG A 383 -9.01 -2.93 -5.83
CA ARG A 383 -9.34 -1.71 -5.10
C ARG A 383 -9.84 -2.02 -3.68
N TYR A 384 -10.81 -2.91 -3.52
CA TYR A 384 -11.29 -3.32 -2.21
C TYR A 384 -10.19 -3.97 -1.36
N HIS A 385 -9.38 -4.86 -1.96
CA HIS A 385 -8.29 -5.56 -1.29
C HIS A 385 -7.17 -4.61 -0.83
N TYR A 386 -6.72 -3.71 -1.70
CA TYR A 386 -5.69 -2.71 -1.43
C TYR A 386 -6.08 -1.77 -0.30
N PHE A 387 -7.35 -1.38 -0.25
CA PHE A 387 -7.86 -0.40 0.70
C PHE A 387 -8.23 -1.00 2.05
N ASN A 388 -8.80 -2.20 2.01
CA ASN A 388 -9.04 -2.98 3.20
C ASN A 388 -7.88 -3.96 3.36
N ARG A 389 -6.63 -3.51 3.16
CA ARG A 389 -5.36 -4.14 3.59
C ARG A 389 -5.42 -4.36 5.10
N ARG A 390 -6.37 -5.19 5.52
CA ARG A 390 -6.34 -5.89 6.75
C ARG A 390 -5.14 -6.79 6.52
N HIS A 391 -4.00 -6.34 7.03
CA HIS A 391 -3.13 -7.28 7.70
C HIS A 391 -4.08 -8.23 8.41
N MET A 392 -3.90 -9.52 8.23
CA MET A 392 -4.29 -10.43 9.29
C MET A 392 -3.45 -9.98 10.49
N LYS A 393 -3.92 -8.93 11.19
CA LYS A 393 -3.27 -8.37 12.37
C LYS A 393 -3.17 -9.56 13.27
N SER A 394 -1.95 -9.97 13.56
CA SER A 394 -1.70 -11.02 14.51
C SER A 394 -2.21 -10.66 15.91
N GLY A 395 -2.68 -9.41 16.14
CA GLY A 395 -3.32 -8.95 17.38
C GLY A 395 -2.41 -9.07 18.61
N LEU A 396 -1.10 -9.18 18.37
CA LEU A 396 -0.12 -9.61 19.38
C LEU A 396 -0.06 -8.68 20.58
N SER A 397 -0.41 -7.39 20.42
CA SER A 397 -0.38 -6.41 21.52
C SER A 397 -1.25 -6.78 22.72
N THR A 398 -2.26 -7.65 22.56
CA THR A 398 -3.03 -8.19 23.69
C THR A 398 -2.24 -9.21 24.51
N ASP A 399 -1.35 -9.96 23.84
CA ASP A 399 -0.57 -11.05 24.42
C ASP A 399 0.81 -10.59 24.88
N TRP A 400 1.44 -9.65 24.16
CA TRP A 400 2.77 -9.13 24.41
C TRP A 400 3.04 -7.80 23.67
N ASP A 401 3.76 -6.87 24.29
CA ASP A 401 4.20 -5.63 23.64
C ASP A 401 5.53 -5.86 22.91
N GLU A 402 5.49 -5.70 21.59
CA GLU A 402 6.66 -5.90 20.71
C GLU A 402 7.83 -4.95 20.99
N ARG A 403 7.60 -3.90 21.79
CA ARG A 403 8.62 -2.94 22.22
C ARG A 403 9.25 -3.32 23.55
N ASP A 404 8.75 -4.34 24.24
CA ASP A 404 9.32 -4.83 25.49
C ASP A 404 10.40 -5.87 25.23
N PHE A 405 11.63 -5.38 25.08
CA PHE A 405 12.82 -6.21 24.89
C PHE A 405 13.22 -6.98 26.15
N SER A 406 12.69 -6.64 27.33
CA SER A 406 13.05 -7.32 28.59
C SER A 406 12.58 -8.79 28.64
N GLU A 407 11.67 -9.17 27.74
CA GLU A 407 11.15 -10.52 27.60
C GLU A 407 12.17 -11.51 27.03
N PHE A 408 13.15 -11.03 26.25
CA PHE A 408 14.16 -11.87 25.59
C PHE A 408 15.59 -11.35 25.69
N THR A 409 15.81 -10.20 26.32
CA THR A 409 17.15 -9.68 26.63
C THR A 409 17.49 -9.92 28.10
N CYS A 410 18.75 -10.24 28.37
CA CYS A 410 19.22 -10.37 29.74
C CYS A 410 19.44 -8.98 30.35
N PRO A 411 18.78 -8.63 31.47
CA PRO A 411 18.98 -7.34 32.13
C PRO A 411 20.28 -7.26 32.95
N ASN A 412 20.93 -8.40 33.24
CA ASN A 412 22.16 -8.48 34.02
C ASN A 412 23.38 -8.69 33.11
N GLU A 413 24.52 -8.11 33.45
CA GLU A 413 25.78 -8.36 32.69
C GLU A 413 26.37 -9.75 32.97
N LEU A 414 25.96 -10.41 34.05
CA LEU A 414 26.45 -11.72 34.47
C LEU A 414 25.39 -12.81 34.25
N SER A 415 25.83 -13.94 33.67
CA SER A 415 25.01 -15.14 33.54
C SER A 415 24.75 -15.80 34.89
N PHE A 416 23.67 -16.58 34.97
CA PHE A 416 23.41 -17.40 36.15
C PHE A 416 24.50 -18.47 36.33
N PRO A 417 24.99 -18.69 37.56
CA PRO A 417 26.04 -19.66 37.81
C PRO A 417 25.54 -21.09 37.59
N VAL A 418 26.36 -21.90 36.92
CA VAL A 418 26.16 -23.34 36.78
C VAL A 418 26.54 -24.01 38.09
N GLN A 419 25.63 -24.80 38.66
CA GLN A 419 25.76 -25.49 39.93
C GLN A 419 25.50 -26.98 39.71
N ASN A 420 26.56 -27.78 39.80
CA ASN A 420 26.50 -29.23 39.52
C ASN A 420 25.81 -30.05 40.61
N ASN A 421 25.49 -29.42 41.73
CA ASN A 421 24.90 -30.04 42.93
C ASN A 421 23.37 -29.86 42.98
N ILE A 422 22.78 -29.23 41.96
CA ILE A 422 21.33 -29.08 41.81
C ILE A 422 20.85 -30.12 40.81
N ASP A 423 20.07 -31.09 41.31
CA ASP A 423 19.41 -32.06 40.45
C ASP A 423 18.28 -31.42 39.63
N PRO A 424 18.07 -31.87 38.38
CA PRO A 424 16.92 -31.45 37.58
C PRO A 424 15.59 -31.77 38.27
N ILE A 425 14.63 -30.85 38.14
CA ILE A 425 13.29 -31.05 38.69
C ILE A 425 12.37 -31.50 37.56
N HIS A 426 11.90 -32.74 37.67
CA HIS A 426 10.89 -33.29 36.79
C HIS A 426 9.51 -33.21 37.45
N PHE A 427 8.51 -32.79 36.68
CA PHE A 427 7.13 -32.66 37.16
C PHE A 427 6.15 -33.07 36.06
N GLU A 428 5.16 -33.87 36.43
CA GLU A 428 4.04 -34.27 35.57
C GLU A 428 2.71 -34.02 36.29
N ILE A 429 1.70 -33.54 35.58
CA ILE A 429 0.37 -33.32 36.15
C ILE A 429 -0.25 -34.64 36.66
N THR A 430 0.02 -35.76 35.98
CA THR A 430 -0.41 -37.12 36.37
C THR A 430 0.03 -37.51 37.78
N SER A 431 1.16 -36.98 38.27
CA SER A 431 1.66 -37.24 39.63
C SER A 431 0.79 -36.62 40.73
N VAL A 432 0.06 -35.55 40.42
CA VAL A 432 -0.80 -34.82 41.37
C VAL A 432 -2.28 -35.04 41.08
N ASN A 433 -2.62 -35.26 39.81
CA ASN A 433 -3.96 -35.53 39.33
C ASN A 433 -3.97 -36.78 38.45
N ALA A 434 -4.23 -37.94 39.07
CA ALA A 434 -4.28 -39.23 38.39
C ALA A 434 -5.40 -39.35 37.33
N SER A 435 -6.38 -38.43 37.33
CA SER A 435 -7.46 -38.41 36.32
C SER A 435 -7.11 -37.64 35.04
N PHE A 436 -5.97 -36.93 35.03
CA PHE A 436 -5.50 -36.23 33.84
C PHE A 436 -4.94 -37.20 32.81
N ASP A 437 -5.47 -37.16 31.60
CA ASP A 437 -4.92 -37.85 30.44
C ASP A 437 -4.51 -36.80 29.38
N PRO A 438 -3.21 -36.68 29.06
CA PRO A 438 -2.74 -35.70 28.09
C PRO A 438 -3.29 -35.93 26.68
N LYS A 439 -3.73 -37.13 26.31
CA LYS A 439 -4.28 -37.42 24.97
C LYS A 439 -5.76 -37.08 24.81
N THR A 440 -6.47 -36.87 25.92
CA THR A 440 -7.90 -36.56 25.90
C THR A 440 -8.22 -35.24 26.62
N ASP A 441 -7.20 -34.49 27.04
CA ASP A 441 -7.39 -33.16 27.63
C ASP A 441 -8.04 -32.21 26.62
N VAL A 442 -8.94 -31.36 27.10
CA VAL A 442 -9.68 -30.43 26.24
C VAL A 442 -9.49 -29.02 26.78
N VAL A 443 -8.93 -28.16 25.92
CA VAL A 443 -8.78 -26.72 26.17
C VAL A 443 -9.46 -25.93 25.05
N SER A 444 -9.59 -24.62 25.22
CA SER A 444 -10.28 -23.77 24.25
C SER A 444 -9.31 -22.86 23.49
N HIS A 445 -9.54 -22.74 22.18
CA HIS A 445 -8.97 -21.67 21.37
C HIS A 445 -9.59 -20.31 21.73
N LYS A 446 -8.75 -19.30 22.00
CA LYS A 446 -9.19 -17.95 22.36
C LYS A 446 -8.89 -16.94 21.26
N CYS A 447 -9.86 -16.07 20.97
CA CYS A 447 -9.73 -14.98 20.00
C CYS A 447 -8.73 -13.91 20.47
N MET A 448 -8.01 -13.27 19.53
CA MET A 448 -6.96 -12.26 19.81
C MET A 448 -7.41 -11.05 20.67
N SER A 449 -8.72 -10.83 20.82
CA SER A 449 -9.30 -9.78 21.66
C SER A 449 -9.35 -10.13 23.15
N GLU A 450 -9.14 -11.40 23.51
CA GLU A 450 -9.24 -11.90 24.89
C GLU A 450 -7.86 -12.08 25.51
N THR A 451 -7.68 -11.65 26.76
CA THR A 451 -6.43 -11.91 27.51
C THR A 451 -6.46 -13.33 28.09
N ILE A 452 -5.39 -14.09 27.87
CA ILE A 452 -5.20 -15.42 28.47
C ILE A 452 -4.23 -15.29 29.66
N LYS A 453 -4.60 -15.87 30.81
CA LYS A 453 -3.75 -15.94 32.00
C LYS A 453 -3.41 -17.40 32.28
N TYR A 454 -2.19 -17.62 32.73
CA TYR A 454 -1.71 -18.93 33.17
C TYR A 454 -1.23 -18.82 34.62
N ASP A 455 -1.63 -19.78 35.44
CA ASP A 455 -1.29 -19.81 36.87
C ASP A 455 0.06 -20.49 37.12
N ASP A 456 0.47 -21.39 36.20
CA ASP A 456 1.71 -22.15 36.28
C ASP A 456 2.88 -21.46 35.56
N ILE A 457 4.09 -21.68 36.08
CA ILE A 457 5.34 -21.15 35.52
C ILE A 457 6.36 -22.30 35.36
N PRO A 458 6.84 -22.58 34.13
CA PRO A 458 6.13 -22.30 32.88
C PRO A 458 4.79 -23.05 32.84
N PRO A 459 3.79 -22.57 32.07
CA PRO A 459 2.53 -23.28 31.94
C PRO A 459 2.68 -24.57 31.15
N LEU A 460 1.96 -25.61 31.57
CA LEU A 460 2.04 -26.97 31.02
C LEU A 460 0.83 -27.36 30.17
N ARG A 461 -0.28 -26.62 30.32
CA ARG A 461 -1.53 -26.75 29.58
C ARG A 461 -2.31 -25.45 29.68
N GLY A 462 -3.29 -25.27 28.82
CA GLY A 462 -4.30 -24.22 28.94
C GLY A 462 -4.79 -23.70 27.61
N ASP A 463 -5.73 -22.76 27.70
CA ASP A 463 -6.28 -22.05 26.55
C ASP A 463 -5.17 -21.32 25.79
N HIS A 464 -5.27 -21.25 24.47
CA HIS A 464 -4.20 -20.72 23.62
C HIS A 464 -4.73 -20.17 22.28
N ARG A 465 -3.85 -19.67 21.40
CA ARG A 465 -4.24 -19.07 20.12
C ARG A 465 -4.37 -20.13 19.01
N PRO A 466 -5.38 -20.04 18.11
CA PRO A 466 -5.61 -21.05 17.08
C PRO A 466 -4.51 -21.15 16.00
N ASN A 467 -3.63 -20.15 15.87
CA ASN A 467 -2.47 -20.26 14.98
C ASN A 467 -1.23 -20.58 15.81
N TRP A 468 -0.71 -21.79 15.68
CA TRP A 468 0.56 -22.22 16.28
C TRP A 468 1.77 -21.73 15.46
N ALA A 469 2.96 -21.88 16.05
CA ALA A 469 4.22 -21.46 15.46
C ALA A 469 4.78 -22.50 14.48
N LYS A 470 5.59 -22.05 13.51
CA LYS A 470 6.50 -22.95 12.78
C LYS A 470 7.47 -23.59 13.76
N TYR A 471 7.86 -24.84 13.53
CA TYR A 471 8.88 -25.48 14.36
C TYR A 471 10.24 -24.81 14.14
N GLY A 472 11.00 -24.61 15.22
CA GLY A 472 12.31 -23.97 15.16
C GLY A 472 12.66 -23.08 16.35
N GLU A 473 13.74 -22.31 16.18
CA GLU A 473 14.29 -21.40 17.17
C GLU A 473 13.86 -19.96 16.90
N TYR A 474 13.37 -19.29 17.94
CA TYR A 474 12.82 -17.94 17.89
C TYR A 474 13.64 -16.98 18.77
N LEU A 475 13.72 -15.72 18.35
CA LEU A 475 14.23 -14.63 19.20
C LEU A 475 13.26 -14.40 20.37
N TYR A 476 11.96 -14.49 20.11
CA TYR A 476 10.92 -14.56 21.12
C TYR A 476 9.64 -15.15 20.51
N LEU A 477 9.01 -16.07 21.23
CA LEU A 477 7.72 -16.63 20.88
C LEU A 477 6.75 -16.50 22.08
N PRO A 478 5.61 -15.81 21.93
CA PRO A 478 4.66 -15.66 23.02
C PRO A 478 4.11 -17.00 23.53
N VAL A 479 3.81 -17.06 24.83
CA VAL A 479 3.30 -18.25 25.53
C VAL A 479 2.13 -18.90 24.81
N GLN A 480 1.16 -18.09 24.38
CA GLN A 480 -0.07 -18.55 23.76
C GLN A 480 0.15 -19.18 22.37
N ARG A 481 1.34 -19.03 21.77
CA ARG A 481 1.73 -19.65 20.49
C ARG A 481 2.36 -21.01 20.73
N TRP A 482 3.44 -21.06 21.52
CA TRP A 482 4.09 -22.33 21.80
C TRP A 482 3.24 -23.26 22.68
N MET A 483 2.27 -22.73 23.44
CA MET A 483 1.25 -23.55 24.12
C MET A 483 0.43 -24.38 23.13
N HIS A 484 0.05 -23.81 21.97
CA HIS A 484 -0.64 -24.58 20.93
C HIS A 484 0.30 -25.62 20.31
N ASN A 485 1.58 -25.27 20.09
CA ASN A 485 2.55 -26.27 19.66
C ASN A 485 2.63 -27.45 20.65
N LEU A 486 2.57 -27.21 21.97
CA LEU A 486 2.53 -28.29 22.97
C LEU A 486 1.32 -29.20 22.79
N GLU A 487 0.13 -28.66 22.47
CA GLU A 487 -1.09 -29.45 22.20
C GLU A 487 -0.91 -30.41 21.00
N HIS A 488 0.01 -30.11 20.09
CA HIS A 488 0.40 -30.98 18.96
C HIS A 488 1.56 -31.96 19.28
N GLY A 489 1.97 -32.07 20.54
CA GLY A 489 3.01 -33.01 20.99
C GLY A 489 4.44 -32.52 20.77
N THR A 490 4.64 -31.21 20.68
CA THR A 490 5.96 -30.57 20.52
C THR A 490 6.75 -30.56 21.82
N ILE A 491 8.08 -30.59 21.75
CA ILE A 491 8.94 -30.24 22.89
C ILE A 491 9.38 -28.78 22.78
N VAL A 492 9.10 -27.99 23.82
CA VAL A 492 9.51 -26.58 23.90
C VAL A 492 10.69 -26.46 24.87
N LEU A 493 11.84 -26.01 24.36
CA LEU A 493 13.00 -25.59 25.15
C LEU A 493 12.81 -24.12 25.52
N LEU A 494 12.57 -23.87 26.80
CA LEU A 494 12.53 -22.54 27.39
C LEU A 494 13.84 -22.27 28.12
N TYR A 495 14.35 -21.04 27.99
CA TYR A 495 15.56 -20.63 28.71
C TYR A 495 15.45 -19.18 29.20
N HIS A 496 16.03 -18.90 30.36
CA HIS A 496 16.11 -17.52 30.83
C HIS A 496 17.15 -16.77 29.98
N PRO A 497 16.91 -15.52 29.56
CA PRO A 497 17.87 -14.76 28.73
C PRO A 497 19.29 -14.68 29.32
N CYS A 498 19.42 -14.69 30.65
CA CYS A 498 20.68 -14.69 31.40
C CYS A 498 21.29 -16.07 31.66
N VAL A 499 20.84 -17.13 31.00
CA VAL A 499 21.41 -18.47 31.16
C VAL A 499 22.86 -18.54 30.66
N ASP A 500 23.64 -19.45 31.24
CA ASP A 500 24.95 -19.81 30.69
C ASP A 500 24.80 -20.32 29.25
N GLN A 501 25.58 -19.73 28.33
CA GLN A 501 25.47 -20.02 26.90
C GLN A 501 26.02 -21.40 26.53
N GLY A 502 26.92 -21.96 27.33
CA GLY A 502 27.45 -23.32 27.15
C GLY A 502 26.37 -24.36 27.43
N GLU A 503 25.70 -24.25 28.58
CA GLU A 503 24.60 -25.14 28.94
C GLU A 503 23.41 -25.01 27.97
N LEU A 504 23.04 -23.78 27.57
CA LEU A 504 22.01 -23.58 26.54
C LEU A 504 22.40 -24.22 25.20
N SER A 505 23.65 -24.09 24.78
CA SER A 505 24.12 -24.69 23.52
C SER A 505 24.07 -26.22 23.58
N LYS A 506 24.42 -26.81 24.73
CA LYS A 506 24.34 -28.25 24.96
C LYS A 506 22.90 -28.76 24.88
N LEU A 507 21.94 -28.09 25.53
CA LEU A 507 20.53 -28.50 25.46
C LEU A 507 19.92 -28.27 24.08
N ARG A 508 20.26 -27.15 23.43
CA ARG A 508 19.87 -26.85 22.04
C ARG A 508 20.33 -27.95 21.09
N GLU A 509 21.57 -28.41 21.21
CA GLU A 509 22.09 -29.49 20.37
C GLU A 509 21.30 -30.79 20.57
N ILE A 510 21.02 -31.17 21.82
CA ILE A 510 20.21 -32.36 22.12
C ILE A 510 18.83 -32.27 21.47
N VAL A 511 18.10 -31.17 21.70
CA VAL A 511 16.74 -30.99 21.17
C VAL A 511 16.74 -30.99 19.63
N THR A 512 17.64 -30.22 19.00
CA THR A 512 17.68 -30.12 17.53
C THR A 512 18.08 -31.42 16.84
N LYS A 513 18.88 -32.29 17.50
CA LYS A 513 19.22 -33.63 16.99
C LYS A 513 18.20 -34.70 17.36
N CYS A 514 17.35 -34.44 18.35
CA CYS A 514 16.40 -35.42 18.85
C CYS A 514 15.08 -35.46 18.08
N LEU A 515 14.55 -34.30 17.70
CA LEU A 515 13.25 -34.23 17.04
C LEU A 515 13.14 -33.01 16.11
N TYR A 516 12.35 -33.19 15.05
CA TYR A 516 11.93 -32.12 14.16
C TYR A 516 10.99 -31.14 14.87
N ARG A 517 9.99 -31.65 15.61
CA ARG A 517 8.96 -30.83 16.27
C ARG A 517 9.43 -30.23 17.59
N HIS A 518 10.39 -29.32 17.48
CA HIS A 518 10.86 -28.54 18.62
C HIS A 518 10.57 -27.04 18.45
N ILE A 519 10.48 -26.37 19.59
CA ILE A 519 10.51 -24.91 19.69
C ILE A 519 11.60 -24.52 20.67
N ILE A 520 12.39 -23.51 20.32
CA ILE A 520 13.40 -22.93 21.22
C ILE A 520 13.09 -21.43 21.35
N THR A 521 12.85 -20.95 22.56
CA THR A 521 12.53 -19.53 22.81
C THR A 521 12.93 -19.11 24.23
N PRO A 522 13.33 -17.85 24.45
CA PRO A 522 13.53 -17.34 25.80
C PRO A 522 12.22 -17.24 26.58
N TYR A 523 12.34 -17.35 27.91
CA TYR A 523 11.25 -17.16 28.88
C TYR A 523 11.84 -16.59 30.19
N ASN A 524 11.69 -15.28 30.39
CA ASN A 524 12.26 -14.53 31.52
C ASN A 524 11.67 -14.88 32.90
N LYS A 525 10.53 -15.59 32.95
CA LYS A 525 9.88 -16.01 34.21
C LYS A 525 10.43 -17.33 34.75
N LEU A 526 11.38 -17.98 34.06
CA LEU A 526 12.09 -19.12 34.65
C LEU A 526 12.84 -18.66 35.89
N SER A 527 12.68 -19.40 36.99
CA SER A 527 13.23 -19.05 38.32
C SER A 527 12.56 -17.89 39.09
N ASP A 528 11.42 -17.35 38.62
CA ASP A 528 10.68 -16.29 39.35
C ASP A 528 10.01 -16.74 40.66
N ARG A 529 10.03 -18.05 40.99
CA ARG A 529 9.43 -18.60 42.22
C ARG A 529 9.98 -17.98 43.52
N LEU A 530 11.12 -17.29 43.49
CA LEU A 530 11.74 -16.69 44.68
C LEU A 530 11.92 -15.16 44.60
N VAL A 531 11.80 -14.53 43.43
CA VAL A 531 12.09 -13.09 43.25
C VAL A 531 10.97 -12.21 43.82
N GLY A 532 9.73 -12.71 43.86
CA GLY A 532 8.57 -11.99 44.42
C GLY A 532 8.64 -11.76 45.94
N PHE A 533 9.28 -12.66 46.70
CA PHE A 533 9.31 -12.55 48.16
C PHE A 533 10.41 -11.59 48.67
N TYR A 534 11.50 -11.45 47.91
CA TYR A 534 12.69 -10.69 48.34
C TYR A 534 12.76 -9.26 47.77
N ARG A 535 11.95 -8.91 46.75
CA ARG A 535 11.92 -7.54 46.20
C ARG A 535 11.41 -6.48 47.20
N SER A 536 10.69 -6.89 48.24
CA SER A 536 10.13 -6.00 49.27
C SER A 536 11.02 -5.78 50.49
N LYS A 537 12.14 -6.51 50.65
CA LYS A 537 12.85 -6.57 51.95
C LYS A 537 14.37 -6.43 51.87
N MET A 538 14.90 -5.81 50.82
CA MET A 538 16.34 -5.61 50.66
C MET A 538 16.72 -4.12 50.60
N THR A 539 16.35 -3.41 51.66
CA THR A 539 17.08 -2.23 52.11
C THR A 539 17.62 -2.58 53.49
N LEU A 540 18.93 -2.77 53.59
CA LEU A 540 19.73 -2.99 54.79
C LEU A 540 19.88 -4.47 55.23
N PHE A 541 21.16 -4.88 55.29
CA PHE A 541 21.78 -5.93 56.10
C PHE A 541 22.15 -7.29 55.44
N PHE A 542 23.48 -7.48 55.43
CA PHE A 542 24.30 -8.70 55.43
C PHE A 542 24.58 -9.50 54.13
N ASN A 543 25.90 -9.68 53.92
CA ASN A 543 26.57 -10.71 53.13
C ASN A 543 26.15 -12.11 53.59
N PHE A 544 25.01 -12.59 53.10
CA PHE A 544 24.65 -14.00 53.18
C PHE A 544 24.28 -14.45 51.76
N SER A 545 25.19 -15.15 51.10
CA SER A 545 24.90 -15.88 49.87
C SER A 545 23.90 -16.98 50.22
N ILE A 546 22.60 -16.69 50.12
CA ILE A 546 21.60 -17.74 50.05
C ILE A 546 21.80 -18.37 48.67
N ASP A 547 22.21 -19.63 48.65
CA ASP A 547 22.27 -20.46 47.45
C ASP A 547 20.87 -20.52 46.83
N LEU A 548 20.54 -19.53 45.99
CA LEU A 548 19.30 -19.50 45.23
C LEU A 548 19.39 -20.65 44.24
N ILE A 549 18.60 -21.70 44.46
CA ILE A 549 18.41 -22.81 43.53
C ILE A 549 17.68 -22.23 42.32
N LEU A 550 18.43 -21.87 41.28
CA LEU A 550 17.92 -21.32 40.03
C LEU A 550 17.92 -22.43 38.97
N GLN A 551 16.79 -22.59 38.28
CA GLN A 551 16.68 -23.49 37.12
C GLN A 551 16.36 -22.66 35.88
N PRO A 552 17.39 -22.07 35.25
CA PRO A 552 17.25 -21.19 34.09
C PRO A 552 16.97 -21.91 32.76
N LEU A 553 16.91 -23.25 32.75
CA LEU A 553 16.58 -24.06 31.59
C LEU A 553 15.35 -24.92 31.88
N ALA A 554 14.46 -25.09 30.90
CA ALA A 554 13.35 -26.02 31.00
C ALA A 554 13.03 -26.67 29.66
N LEU A 555 12.75 -27.97 29.67
CA LEU A 555 12.00 -28.66 28.61
C LEU A 555 10.55 -28.78 29.04
N VAL A 556 9.63 -28.42 28.15
CA VAL A 556 8.19 -28.46 28.40
C VAL A 556 7.51 -29.31 27.33
N ALA A 557 6.60 -30.16 27.79
CA ALA A 557 5.68 -30.98 26.99
C ALA A 557 4.25 -30.79 27.54
N TRP A 558 3.23 -31.30 26.85
CA TRP A 558 1.85 -31.17 27.32
C TRP A 558 1.65 -31.90 28.66
N GLY A 559 1.44 -31.13 29.72
CA GLY A 559 1.27 -31.65 31.08
C GLY A 559 2.55 -32.08 31.82
N ALA A 560 3.74 -31.82 31.27
CA ALA A 560 5.01 -32.21 31.90
C ALA A 560 6.12 -31.18 31.68
N LYS A 561 7.05 -31.07 32.64
CA LYS A 561 8.29 -30.28 32.49
C LYS A 561 9.49 -30.94 33.15
N LEU A 562 10.67 -30.60 32.62
CA LEU A 562 11.97 -30.87 33.21
C LEU A 562 12.72 -29.54 33.31
N GLU A 563 12.88 -29.03 34.53
CA GLU A 563 13.63 -27.82 34.82
C GLU A 563 15.07 -28.21 35.24
N MET A 564 16.06 -27.42 34.82
CA MET A 564 17.48 -27.72 34.96
C MET A 564 18.30 -26.48 35.30
N ASN A 565 19.32 -26.65 36.16
CA ASN A 565 20.42 -25.70 36.27
C ASN A 565 21.55 -26.06 35.29
N GLN A 566 22.05 -27.29 35.41
CA GLN A 566 22.99 -27.91 34.49
C GLN A 566 22.26 -28.94 33.62
N VAL A 567 22.65 -29.04 32.36
CA VAL A 567 22.08 -30.00 31.42
C VAL A 567 22.66 -31.38 31.68
N ILE A 568 21.81 -32.27 32.21
CA ILE A 568 22.06 -33.71 32.28
C ILE A 568 21.53 -34.36 31.02
N SER A 569 22.43 -34.65 30.06
CA SER A 569 22.06 -35.09 28.71
C SER A 569 21.12 -36.29 28.68
N GLN A 570 21.37 -37.31 29.51
CA GLN A 570 20.54 -38.51 29.55
C GLN A 570 19.11 -38.20 30.00
N GLN A 571 18.94 -37.40 31.05
CA GLN A 571 17.61 -37.03 31.54
C GLN A 571 16.84 -36.18 30.53
N ALA A 572 17.52 -35.29 29.80
CA ALA A 572 16.90 -34.52 28.72
C ALA A 572 16.43 -35.42 27.56
N ILE A 573 17.26 -36.40 27.16
CA ILE A 573 16.92 -37.39 26.13
C ILE A 573 15.74 -38.25 26.58
N ASP A 574 15.78 -38.77 27.81
CA ASP A 574 14.73 -39.61 28.37
C ASP A 574 13.40 -38.84 28.45
N PHE A 575 13.45 -37.56 28.84
CA PHE A 575 12.28 -36.68 28.85
C PHE A 575 11.68 -36.52 27.45
N ILE A 576 12.50 -36.24 26.44
CA ILE A 576 12.04 -36.11 25.05
C ILE A 576 11.40 -37.42 24.57
N LYS A 577 12.06 -38.56 24.78
CA LYS A 577 11.55 -39.88 24.38
C LYS A 577 10.22 -40.22 25.08
N MET A 578 10.06 -39.81 26.33
CA MET A 578 8.88 -40.11 27.13
C MET A 578 7.70 -39.20 26.81
N HIS A 579 7.93 -37.94 26.46
CA HIS A 579 6.87 -36.91 26.41
C HIS A 579 6.59 -36.33 25.03
N ALA A 580 7.50 -36.45 24.07
CA ALA A 580 7.22 -35.99 22.71
C ALA A 580 6.04 -36.79 22.11
N ARG A 581 5.19 -36.11 21.33
CA ARG A 581 3.98 -36.67 20.70
C ARG A 581 2.88 -37.12 21.67
N ILE A 582 3.02 -36.85 22.97
CA ILE A 582 1.98 -37.13 23.96
C ILE A 582 1.22 -35.84 24.26
N ALA A 583 0.14 -35.62 23.53
CA ALA A 583 -0.74 -34.46 23.66
C ALA A 583 -2.12 -34.76 23.04
N PRO A 584 -3.11 -33.86 23.16
CA PRO A 584 -4.46 -34.06 22.61
C PRO A 584 -4.46 -34.22 21.08
N GLU A 585 -3.53 -33.57 20.40
CA GLU A 585 -3.34 -33.66 18.96
C GLU A 585 -1.93 -34.15 18.61
N ASP A 586 -1.78 -34.87 17.49
CA ASP A 586 -0.48 -35.29 16.94
C ASP A 586 -0.34 -34.75 15.51
N LEU A 587 0.00 -33.47 15.41
CA LEU A 587 0.13 -32.75 14.14
C LEU A 587 1.59 -32.41 13.87
N PHE A 588 2.05 -32.76 12.66
CA PHE A 588 3.42 -32.49 12.21
C PHE A 588 3.57 -31.27 11.31
N LYS A 589 2.46 -30.67 10.90
CA LYS A 589 2.48 -29.54 9.97
C LYS A 589 2.97 -28.28 10.69
N ASN A 590 3.87 -27.57 10.03
CA ASN A 590 4.29 -26.25 10.47
C ASN A 590 3.11 -25.30 10.65
N GLY A 591 3.15 -24.51 11.72
CA GLY A 591 2.17 -23.47 11.98
C GLY A 591 2.34 -22.26 11.07
N LEU A 592 1.37 -21.34 11.11
CA LEU A 592 1.39 -20.13 10.28
C LEU A 592 2.18 -18.99 10.91
N TYR A 593 2.56 -19.07 12.19
CA TYR A 593 3.28 -18.01 12.89
C TYR A 593 4.81 -18.18 12.78
N ASP A 594 5.49 -17.21 12.18
CA ASP A 594 6.95 -17.22 11.96
C ASP A 594 7.65 -15.91 12.34
N ARG A 595 6.92 -15.00 13.00
CA ARG A 595 7.50 -13.75 13.46
C ARG A 595 8.59 -14.02 14.52
N TYR A 596 9.75 -13.39 14.36
CA TYR A 596 10.95 -13.60 15.19
C TYR A 596 11.56 -15.00 15.09
N LEU A 597 11.21 -15.81 14.09
CA LEU A 597 11.89 -17.06 13.80
C LEU A 597 13.34 -16.78 13.37
N ILE A 598 14.32 -17.31 14.10
CA ILE A 598 15.75 -17.22 13.79
C ILE A 598 16.16 -18.38 12.90
N ARG A 599 15.76 -19.61 13.26
CA ARG A 599 16.12 -20.82 12.50
C ARG A 599 14.92 -21.77 12.43
N PRO A 600 14.44 -22.14 11.23
CA PRO A 600 13.43 -23.19 11.11
C PRO A 600 14.00 -24.54 11.54
N ALA A 601 13.17 -25.38 12.15
CA ALA A 601 13.55 -26.75 12.49
C ALA A 601 13.82 -27.57 11.23
N VAL A 602 14.85 -28.41 11.30
CA VAL A 602 15.21 -29.35 10.23
C VAL A 602 14.72 -30.74 10.63
N LYS A 603 14.21 -31.48 9.64
CA LYS A 603 13.79 -32.86 9.85
C LYS A 603 15.00 -33.72 10.24
N VAL A 604 14.88 -34.43 11.36
CA VAL A 604 15.96 -35.32 11.85
C VAL A 604 15.91 -36.65 11.09
N ASN A 605 14.77 -37.34 11.19
CA ASN A 605 14.57 -38.65 10.57
C ASN A 605 13.38 -38.62 9.60
N ASP A 606 12.18 -38.37 10.12
CA ASP A 606 10.95 -38.25 9.34
C ASP A 606 10.07 -37.11 9.88
N ASP A 607 8.97 -36.84 9.17
CA ASP A 607 8.05 -35.75 9.49
C ASP A 607 7.29 -36.00 10.81
N MET A 608 7.15 -37.26 11.23
CA MET A 608 6.34 -37.66 12.38
C MET A 608 7.15 -37.86 13.65
N ASP A 609 8.47 -37.67 13.62
CA ASP A 609 9.36 -37.99 14.74
C ASP A 609 9.11 -39.41 15.28
N ASN A 610 9.05 -40.41 14.39
CA ASN A 610 8.84 -41.82 14.82
C ASN A 610 10.06 -42.40 15.55
N ASP A 611 11.24 -41.90 15.23
CA ASP A 611 12.51 -42.33 15.79
C ASP A 611 13.20 -41.14 16.47
N LEU A 612 12.85 -40.95 17.75
CA LEU A 612 13.30 -39.83 18.57
C LEU A 612 14.73 -40.07 19.09
N CYS A 613 15.59 -39.06 18.96
CA CYS A 613 16.97 -39.10 19.48
C CYS A 613 17.83 -40.24 18.92
N SER A 614 17.61 -40.64 17.67
CA SER A 614 18.38 -41.68 16.95
C SER A 614 19.90 -41.47 16.98
N HIS A 615 20.34 -40.21 17.03
CA HIS A 615 21.76 -39.84 17.07
C HIS A 615 22.44 -40.13 18.42
N TYR A 616 21.66 -40.50 19.44
CA TYR A 616 22.13 -40.78 20.80
C TYR A 616 21.88 -42.24 21.22
N GLU A 617 21.49 -43.11 20.27
CA GLU A 617 21.44 -44.55 20.52
C GLU A 617 22.86 -45.12 20.54
N PHE A 618 23.21 -45.77 21.66
CA PHE A 618 24.44 -46.56 21.83
C PHE A 618 24.12 -48.04 21.74
#